data_AF-A0A347AGV6-F1
#
_entry.id   AF-A0A347AGV6-F1
#
_cell.length_a   1.000
_cell.length_b   1.000
_cell.length_c   1.000
_cell.angle_alpha   90.00
_cell.angle_beta   90.00
_cell.angle_gamma   90.00
#
_symmetry.space_group_name_H-M   'P 1'
#
loop_
_entity.id
_entity.type
_entity.pdbx_description
1 polymer ?
#
loop_
_entity_poly.entity_id
_entity_poly.type
_entity_poly.pdbx_seq_one_letter_code
_entity_poly.pdbx_strand_id
1 'polypeptide(L)' 'MFGINDPWIWGAYILCILSTILCVVYGILNWNKGEEKEEKQIQEEIEWHEKEKDMEEEELGLWDEEG' A
#
# COMPACT_ATOMS: atom_id res chain seq x y z
N MET A 1 -24.45 38.84 26.01
CA MET A 1 -23.92 37.95 24.95
C MET A 1 -22.46 37.66 25.27
N PHE A 2 -22.21 36.86 26.30
CA PHE A 2 -20.85 36.41 26.61
C PHE A 2 -20.58 35.18 25.76
N GLY A 3 -19.77 35.39 24.72
CA GLY A 3 -19.31 34.33 23.83
C GLY A 3 -18.68 33.20 24.61
N ILE A 4 -19.12 31.98 24.30
CA ILE A 4 -18.46 30.70 24.56
C ILE A 4 -18.02 30.50 26.03
N ASN A 5 -18.97 30.23 26.92
CA ASN A 5 -18.72 29.67 28.25
C ASN A 5 -19.43 28.33 28.46
N ASP A 6 -19.70 27.59 27.38
CA ASP A 6 -20.33 26.28 27.48
C ASP A 6 -19.25 25.18 27.39
N PRO A 7 -18.96 24.44 28.48
CA PRO A 7 -17.95 23.39 28.50
C PRO A 7 -18.17 22.33 27.41
N TRP A 8 -19.41 22.17 26.95
CA TRP A 8 -19.79 21.24 25.90
C TRP A 8 -19.20 21.62 24.53
N ILE A 9 -19.18 22.92 24.22
CA ILE A 9 -18.66 23.45 22.95
C ILE A 9 -17.14 23.28 22.93
N TRP A 10 -16.47 23.56 24.05
CA TRP A 10 -15.03 23.36 24.16
C TRP A 10 -14.65 21.89 23.99
N GLY A 11 -15.43 20.98 24.58
CA GLY A 11 -15.30 19.55 24.37
C GLY A 11 -15.47 19.14 22.90
N ALA A 12 -16.47 19.68 22.21
CA ALA A 12 -16.70 19.40 20.79
C ALA A 12 -15.55 19.88 19.89
N TYR A 13 -14.97 21.06 20.16
CA TYR A 13 -13.80 21.55 19.43
C TYR A 13 -12.58 20.65 19.62
N ILE A 14 -12.29 20.26 20.87
CA ILE A 14 -11.18 19.35 21.16
C ILE A 14 -11.41 18.00 20.48
N LEU A 15 -12.62 17.46 20.54
CA LEU A 15 -12.96 16.20 19.90
C LEU A 15 -12.80 16.25 18.37
N CYS A 16 -13.24 17.33 17.72
CA CYS A 16 -13.06 17.52 16.27
C CYS A 16 -11.57 17.58 15.89
N ILE A 17 -10.76 18.32 16.66
CA ILE A 17 -9.32 18.42 16.42
C ILE A 17 -8.66 17.04 16.61
N LEU A 18 -8.98 16.33 17.70
CA LEU A 18 -8.46 14.99 17.96
C LEU A 18 -8.89 14.00 16.88
N SER A 19 -10.14 14.04 16.42
CA SER A 19 -10.63 13.18 15.35
C SER A 19 -9.88 13.46 14.04
N THR A 20 -9.63 14.72 13.72
CA THR A 20 -8.87 15.09 12.51
C THR A 20 -7.44 14.58 12.61
N ILE A 21 -6.79 14.76 13.75
CA ILE A 21 -5.43 14.27 13.99
C ILE A 21 -5.37 12.75 13.87
N LEU A 22 -6.32 12.03 14.48
CA LEU A 22 -6.39 10.57 14.41
C LEU A 22 -6.57 10.09 12.95
N CYS A 23 -7.44 10.72 12.17
CA CYS A 23 -7.63 10.38 10.76
C CYS A 23 -6.35 10.59 9.94
N VAL A 24 -5.67 11.72 10.13
CA VAL A 24 -4.43 12.04 9.40
C VAL A 24 -3.30 11.11 9.81
N VAL A 25 -3.09 10.89 11.11
CA VAL A 25 -2.04 9.99 11.62
C VAL A 25 -2.27 8.56 11.16
N TYR A 26 -3.51 8.07 11.29
CA TYR A 26 -3.86 6.73 10.80
C TYR A 26 -3.66 6.61 9.29
N GLY A 27 -4.08 7.63 8.53
CA GLY A 27 -3.84 7.71 7.09
C GLY A 27 -2.36 7.60 6.76
N ILE A 28 -1.51 8.42 7.38
CA ILE A 28 -0.06 8.43 7.13
C ILE A 28 0.58 7.08 7.51
N LEU A 29 0.23 6.52 8.68
CA LEU A 29 0.80 5.24 9.13
C LEU A 29 0.36 4.06 8.25
N ASN A 30 -0.88 4.09 7.75
CA ASN A 30 -1.44 2.99 6.96
C ASN A 30 -1.21 3.17 5.44
N TRP A 31 -0.84 4.38 4.98
CA TRP A 31 -0.57 4.67 3.56
C TRP A 31 0.55 3.78 3.01
N ASN A 32 1.61 3.57 3.79
CA ASN A 32 2.77 2.76 3.37
C ASN A 32 2.57 1.24 3.52
N LYS A 33 1.43 0.80 4.08
CA LYS A 33 1.17 -0.63 4.35
C LYS A 33 0.43 -1.35 3.22
N GLY A 34 -0.03 -0.59 2.22
CA GLY A 34 -0.58 -1.15 0.98
C GLY A 34 0.50 -1.74 0.06
N GLU A 35 1.73 -1.22 0.15
CA GLU A 35 2.86 -1.56 -0.72
C GLU A 35 3.39 -2.99 -0.48
N GLU A 36 3.31 -3.51 0.75
CA GLU A 36 3.72 -4.90 1.06
C GLU A 36 2.93 -5.96 0.27
N LYS A 37 1.70 -5.67 -0.13
CA LYS A 37 0.91 -6.59 -0.98
C LYS A 37 1.32 -6.48 -2.44
N GLU A 38 1.78 -5.32 -2.87
CA GLU A 38 2.23 -5.06 -4.22
C GLU A 38 3.60 -5.72 -4.45
N GLU A 39 4.54 -5.59 -3.52
CA GLU A 39 5.85 -6.24 -3.60
C GLU A 39 5.75 -7.76 -3.75
N LYS A 40 4.87 -8.42 -2.99
CA LYS A 40 4.69 -9.89 -3.09
C LYS A 40 4.09 -10.32 -4.42
N GLN A 41 3.12 -9.56 -4.94
CA GLN A 41 2.54 -9.85 -6.25
C GLN A 41 3.55 -9.62 -7.38
N ILE A 42 4.38 -8.58 -7.29
CA ILE A 42 5.45 -8.31 -8.24
C ILE A 42 6.48 -9.46 -8.24
N GLN A 43 6.88 -9.96 -7.06
CA GLN A 43 7.81 -11.09 -6.98
C GLN A 43 7.23 -12.37 -7.58
N GLU A 44 5.95 -12.66 -7.32
CA GLU A 44 5.27 -13.83 -7.89
C GLU A 44 5.17 -13.71 -9.42
N GLU A 45 4.84 -12.53 -9.96
CA GLU A 45 4.76 -12.27 -11.39
C GLU A 45 6.12 -12.40 -12.09
N ILE A 46 7.21 -11.92 -11.47
CA ILE A 46 8.59 -12.11 -11.96
C ILE A 46 8.96 -13.60 -12.01
N GLU A 47 8.65 -14.37 -10.95
CA GLU A 47 8.96 -15.80 -10.90
C GLU A 47 8.18 -16.61 -11.94
N TRP A 48 6.91 -16.25 -12.19
CA TRP A 48 6.13 -16.87 -13.27
C TRP A 48 6.70 -16.54 -14.64
N HIS A 49 7.04 -15.28 -14.91
CA HIS A 49 7.65 -14.88 -16.18
C HIS A 49 8.98 -15.58 -16.43
N GLU A 50 9.83 -15.74 -15.41
CA GLU A 50 11.11 -16.45 -15.54
C GLU A 50 10.88 -17.94 -15.83
N LYS A 51 9.93 -18.58 -15.14
CA LYS A 51 9.53 -19.97 -15.42
C LYS A 51 8.93 -20.16 -16.80
N GLU A 52 8.11 -19.22 -17.27
CA GLU A 52 7.57 -19.26 -18.64
C GLU A 52 8.69 -19.20 -19.67
N LYS A 53 9.69 -18.32 -19.47
CA LYS A 53 10.86 -18.24 -20.35
C LYS A 53 11.69 -19.52 -20.33
N ASP A 54 11.95 -20.09 -19.15
CA ASP A 54 12.68 -21.35 -19.03
C ASP A 54 11.92 -22.51 -19.71
N MET A 55 10.60 -22.59 -19.52
CA MET A 55 9.75 -23.59 -20.20
C MET A 55 9.69 -23.36 -21.70
N GLU A 56 9.62 -22.11 -22.16
CA GLU A 56 9.68 -21.77 -23.59
C GLU A 56 11.04 -22.17 -24.17
N GLU A 57 12.15 -21.89 -23.49
CA GLU A 57 13.49 -22.30 -23.93
C GLU A 57 13.66 -23.83 -23.95
N GLU A 58 13.13 -24.54 -22.95
CA GLU A 58 13.17 -26.01 -22.85
C GLU A 58 12.25 -26.70 -23.88
N GLU A 59 11.02 -26.22 -24.06
CA GLU A 59 10.03 -26.79 -25.00
C GLU A 59 10.25 -26.38 -26.46
N LEU A 60 10.67 -25.13 -26.74
CA LEU A 60 10.99 -24.69 -28.11
C LEU A 60 12.36 -25.15 -28.57
N GLY A 61 13.21 -25.67 -27.68
CA GLY A 61 14.50 -26.24 -28.06
C GLY A 61 15.32 -25.31 -28.95
N LEU A 62 15.43 -24.02 -28.59
CA LEU A 62 16.43 -23.12 -29.20
C LEU A 62 17.83 -23.44 -28.65
N TRP A 63 18.21 -24.71 -28.80
CA TRP A 63 19.58 -25.19 -28.84
C TRP A 63 19.95 -25.50 -30.29
N ASP A 64 19.53 -24.67 -31.24
CA ASP A 64 20.11 -24.73 -32.58
C ASP A 64 21.04 -23.54 -32.81
N GLU A 65 22.32 -23.90 -32.80
CA GLU A 65 23.38 -23.29 -33.58
C GLU A 65 23.85 -21.89 -33.15
N GLU A 66 24.57 -21.82 -32.03
CA GLU A 66 25.75 -20.97 -31.97
C GLU A 66 26.98 -21.89 -31.97
N GLY A 67 27.58 -22.02 -33.17
CA GLY A 67 28.78 -22.81 -33.44
C GLY A 67 30.08 -22.17 -32.97
#